data_AF-R1FW83-F1
#
_entry.id   AF-R1FW83-F1
#
_cell.length_a   1.000
_cell.length_b   1.000
_cell.length_c   1.000
_cell.angle_alpha   90.00
_cell.angle_beta   90.00
_cell.angle_gamma   90.00
#
_symmetry.space_group_name_H-M   'P 1'
#
loop_
_entity.id
_entity.type
_entity.pdbx_description
1 polymer ?
#
loop_
_entity_poly.entity_id
_entity_poly.type
_entity_poly.pdbx_seq_one_letter_code
_entity_poly.pdbx_strand_id
1 'polypeptide(L)' 'MTSTEDPSSPPTVPSTVVWCCGRPYVLEGRAGRARWMGTDYRGRPESLTSAELQRRGWSHRRAS' A
#
# COMPACT_ATOMS: atom_id res chain seq x y z
N MET A 1 -22.50 -5.76 -7.21
CA MET A 1 -21.75 -4.74 -7.96
C MET A 1 -20.29 -4.86 -7.55
N THR A 2 -19.49 -5.59 -8.33
CA THR A 2 -18.06 -5.79 -8.07
C THR A 2 -17.33 -4.53 -8.52
N SER A 3 -16.83 -3.74 -7.57
CA SER A 3 -15.89 -2.65 -7.86
C SER A 3 -14.70 -3.24 -8.58
N THR A 4 -14.50 -2.83 -9.84
CA THR A 4 -13.27 -3.09 -10.59
C THR A 4 -12.17 -2.23 -9.98
N GLU A 5 -11.67 -2.63 -8.82
CA GLU A 5 -10.36 -2.17 -8.36
C GLU A 5 -9.36 -2.82 -9.32
N ASP A 6 -8.84 -2.01 -10.23
CA ASP A 6 -7.69 -2.39 -11.04
C ASP A 6 -6.61 -2.89 -10.06
N PRO A 7 -6.14 -4.15 -10.17
CA PRO A 7 -5.17 -4.69 -9.22
C PRO A 7 -3.84 -3.93 -9.23
N SER A 8 -3.64 -3.04 -10.21
CA SER A 8 -2.49 -2.15 -10.28
C SER A 8 -2.69 -0.90 -9.42
N SER A 9 -3.91 -0.50 -9.06
CA SER A 9 -4.17 0.71 -8.28
C SER A 9 -4.43 0.42 -6.80
N PRO A 10 -3.61 0.95 -5.89
CA PRO A 10 -3.77 0.63 -4.48
C PRO A 10 -5.05 1.24 -3.91
N PRO A 11 -5.72 0.54 -2.97
CA PRO A 11 -6.99 0.95 -2.41
C PRO A 11 -6.86 2.28 -1.68
N THR A 12 -7.86 3.15 -1.83
CA THR A 12 -7.82 4.53 -1.29
C THR A 12 -8.65 4.72 -0.02
N VAL A 13 -9.28 3.64 0.47
CA VAL A 13 -10.12 3.66 1.68
C VAL A 13 -9.22 3.61 2.93
N PRO A 14 -9.41 4.51 3.92
CA PRO A 14 -8.66 4.47 5.18
C PRO A 14 -8.92 3.13 5.87
N SER A 15 -7.87 2.54 6.46
CA SER A 15 -7.84 1.18 7.05
C SER A 15 -7.50 0.04 6.08
N THR A 16 -7.07 0.32 4.85
CA THR A 16 -6.60 -0.76 3.97
C THR A 16 -5.13 -1.08 4.23
N VAL A 17 -4.83 -2.37 4.32
CA VAL A 17 -3.45 -2.90 4.43
C VAL A 17 -3.07 -3.58 3.12
N VAL A 18 -1.88 -3.26 2.62
CA VAL A 18 -1.27 -3.87 1.44
C VAL A 18 0.11 -4.42 1.80
N TRP A 19 0.61 -5.34 0.98
CA TRP A 19 1.91 -5.94 1.14
C TRP A 19 2.81 -5.51 0.01
N CYS A 20 3.99 -4.99 0.35
CA CYS A 20 5.01 -4.60 -0.62
C CYS A 20 6.34 -5.19 -0.15
N CYS A 21 7.04 -5.92 -1.02
CA CYS A 21 8.30 -6.59 -0.70
C CYS A 21 8.24 -7.46 0.58
N GLY A 22 7.12 -8.15 0.80
CA GLY A 22 6.90 -9.01 1.98
C GLY A 22 6.61 -8.26 3.29
N ARG A 23 6.35 -6.95 3.24
CA ARG A 23 6.09 -6.12 4.42
C ARG A 23 4.73 -5.43 4.35
N PRO A 24 4.05 -5.22 5.49
CA PRO A 24 2.75 -4.57 5.52
C PRO A 24 2.91 -3.04 5.41
N TYR A 25 2.03 -2.42 4.65
CA TYR A 25 1.86 -0.98 4.54
C TYR A 25 0.39 -0.62 4.75
N VAL A 26 0.14 0.42 5.52
CA VAL A 26 -1.20 0.93 5.84
C VAL A 26 -1.40 2.28 5.16
N LEU A 27 -2.58 2.51 4.59
CA LEU A 27 -2.91 3.83 4.05
C LEU A 27 -3.27 4.78 5.19
N GLU A 28 -2.44 5.81 5.38
CA GLU A 28 -2.67 6.91 6.30
C GLU A 28 -2.99 8.20 5.52
N GLY A 29 -3.95 8.99 6.03
CA GLY A 29 -4.31 10.30 5.48
C GLY A 29 -5.54 10.33 4.57
N ARG A 30 -5.93 11.54 4.15
CA ARG A 30 -7.10 11.80 3.29
C ARG A 30 -6.68 12.01 1.83
N ALA A 31 -7.63 11.83 0.91
CA ALA A 31 -7.44 12.00 -0.53
C ALA A 31 -6.65 13.29 -0.84
N GLY A 32 -5.55 13.16 -1.60
CA GLY A 32 -4.63 14.25 -1.95
C GLY A 32 -3.35 14.33 -1.10
N ARG A 33 -3.28 13.69 0.07
CA ARG A 33 -2.05 13.56 0.88
C ARG A 33 -1.83 12.15 1.45
N ALA A 34 -2.56 11.16 0.93
CA ALA A 34 -2.49 9.81 1.44
C ALA A 34 -1.10 9.20 1.22
N ARG A 35 -0.56 8.56 2.26
CA ARG A 35 0.75 7.91 2.27
C ARG A 35 0.62 6.50 2.81
N TRP A 36 1.36 5.58 2.19
CA TRP A 36 1.48 4.21 2.65
C TRP A 36 2.58 4.12 3.70
N MET A 37 2.19 3.89 4.95
CA MET A 37 3.10 3.80 6.09
C MET A 37 3.45 2.35 6.37
N GLY A 38 4.73 2.03 6.39
CA GLY A 38 5.24 0.69 6.67
C GLY A 38 6.67 0.73 7.21
N THR A 39 7.42 -0.34 6.98
CA THR A 39 8.83 -0.42 7.37
C THR A 39 9.71 -0.87 6.21
N ASP A 40 10.92 -0.32 6.15
CA ASP A 40 11.97 -0.77 5.22
C ASP A 40 12.53 -2.14 5.63
N TYR A 41 13.50 -2.65 4.86
CA TYR A 41 14.15 -3.93 5.14
C TYR A 41 14.92 -3.99 6.49
N ARG A 42 15.26 -2.82 7.05
CA ARG A 42 15.98 -2.65 8.32
C ARG A 42 15.04 -2.45 9.51
N GLY A 43 13.72 -2.43 9.26
CA GLY A 43 12.70 -2.16 10.28
C GLY A 43 12.54 -0.67 10.60
N ARG A 44 13.08 0.24 9.78
CA ARG A 44 12.88 1.68 9.96
C ARG A 44 11.53 2.09 9.36
N PRO A 45 10.83 3.06 9.97
CA PRO A 45 9.62 3.62 9.37
C PRO A 45 9.88 4.14 7.94
N GLU A 46 9.04 3.76 6.99
CA GLU A 46 9.08 4.22 5.60
C GLU A 46 7.68 4.70 5.17
N SER A 47 7.63 5.79 4.40
CA SER A 47 6.40 6.31 3.80
C SER A 47 6.49 6.27 2.28
N LEU A 48 5.54 5.61 1.63
CA LEU A 48 5.48 5.49 0.16
C LEU A 48 4.27 6.24 -0.40
N THR A 49 4.41 6.78 -1.60
CA THR A 49 3.28 7.19 -2.44
C THR A 49 2.64 5.97 -3.10
N SER A 50 1.40 6.12 -3.58
CA SER A 50 0.76 5.08 -4.40
C SER A 50 1.59 4.73 -5.64
N ALA A 51 2.23 5.72 -6.27
CA ALA A 51 3.09 5.48 -7.44
C ALA A 51 4.35 4.66 -7.10
N GLU A 52 4.97 4.89 -5.94
CA GLU A 52 6.09 4.08 -5.48
C GLU A 52 5.66 2.65 -5.15
N LEU A 53 4.50 2.51 -4.48
CA LEU A 53 3.93 1.21 -4.16
C LEU A 53 3.66 0.40 -5.43
N GLN A 54 3.05 1.04 -6.44
CA GLN A 54 2.82 0.46 -7.77
C GLN A 54 4.10 -0.05 -8.43
N ARG A 55 5.14 0.79 -8.45
CA ARG A 55 6.43 0.42 -9.06
C ARG A 55 7.11 -0.75 -8.35
N ARG A 56 6.96 -0.85 -7.03
CA ARG A 56 7.59 -1.90 -6.22
C ARG A 56 6.84 -3.23 -6.28
N GLY A 57 5.62 -3.25 -6.82
CA GLY A 57 4.75 -4.41 -6.84
C GLY A 57 4.17 -4.68 -5.45
N TRP A 58 2.86 -4.55 -5.33
CA TRP A 58 2.14 -4.73 -4.08
C TRP A 58 0.98 -5.70 -4.24
N SER A 59 0.47 -6.22 -3.12
CA SER A 59 -0.66 -7.15 -3.09
C SER A 59 -1.57 -6.91 -1.89
N HIS A 60 -2.86 -7.21 -2.04
CA HIS A 60 -3.81 -7.17 -0.92
C HIS A 60 -3.59 -8.29 0.11
N ARG A 61 -2.88 -9.36 -0.28
CA ARG A 61 -2.57 -10.50 0.59
C ARG A 61 -1.08 -10.60 0.80
N ARG A 62 -0.69 -11.10 1.97
CA ARG A 62 0.69 -11.54 2.18
C ARG A 62 0.96 -12.70 1.22
N ALA A 63 2.04 -12.62 0.45
CA ALA A 63 2.53 -13.80 -0.26
C ALA A 63 2.89 -14.87 0.80
N SER A 64 2.36 -16.08 0.61
CA SER A 64 2.60 -17.24 1.49
C SER A 64 4.03 -17.74 1.37
#